data_AF-A0A813KG34-F1
#
_entry.id   AF-A0A813KG34-F1
#
_cell.length_a   1.000
_cell.length_b   1.000
_cell.length_c   1.000
_cell.angle_alpha   90.00
_cell.angle_beta   90.00
_cell.angle_gamma   90.00
#
_symmetry.space_group_name_H-M   'P 1'
#
loop_
_entity.id
_entity.type
_entity.pdbx_description
1 polymer ?
#
loop_
_entity_poly.entity_id
_entity_poly.type
_entity_poly.pdbx_seq_one_letter_code
_entity_poly.pdbx_strand_id
1 'polypeptide(L)'
;MAVETENAPHPVDTGRVLGVCKMSVDLAPSILFILLNWVNAIPICASIVCVASIAIVIDFLVVRRRRLAGLPAAFPKPVSVTFLSVFAVLLGLLCAGNLSQEEFKVWWGAALCGSLCLMALGSLIVGSPFVYADAIELMPPEKSQGLEENPADWACFQMVITAVTKLWAGSFFLLTCVTLVAGFLKKYGHEVVSTIFGVAGTIIIITLTFMCLLPKVISNAGAASFSASTAANSTEETSPAEV
;
A
#
# COMPACT_ATOMS: atom_id res chain seq x y z
N MET A 1 -19.63 -41.98 -19.26
CA MET A 1 -18.94 -41.28 -18.16
C MET A 1 -18.36 -40.02 -18.75
N ALA A 2 -19.03 -38.88 -18.57
CA ALA A 2 -18.50 -37.59 -18.96
C ALA A 2 -17.50 -37.19 -17.88
N VAL A 3 -16.24 -37.00 -18.28
CA VAL A 3 -15.21 -36.40 -17.44
C VAL A 3 -15.68 -34.97 -17.18
N GLU A 4 -16.05 -34.67 -15.93
CA GLU A 4 -16.29 -33.29 -15.50
C GLU A 4 -15.03 -32.50 -15.81
N THR A 5 -15.11 -31.62 -16.79
CA THR A 5 -14.06 -30.66 -17.12
C THR A 5 -13.86 -29.77 -15.91
N GLU A 6 -12.79 -30.09 -15.20
CA GLU A 6 -12.08 -29.37 -14.16
C GLU A 6 -12.37 -27.87 -14.18
N ASN A 7 -12.93 -27.38 -13.07
CA ASN A 7 -13.22 -25.97 -12.83
C ASN A 7 -11.94 -25.15 -13.01
N ALA A 8 -11.79 -24.51 -14.17
CA ALA A 8 -10.73 -23.54 -14.39
C ALA A 8 -10.80 -22.48 -13.28
N PRO A 9 -9.67 -22.11 -12.65
CA PRO A 9 -9.65 -21.15 -11.56
C PRO A 9 -10.29 -19.84 -12.03
N HIS A 10 -11.35 -19.42 -11.34
CA HIS A 10 -12.07 -18.20 -11.68
C HIS A 10 -11.11 -17.01 -11.57
N PRO A 11 -10.98 -16.17 -12.61
CA PRO A 11 -10.11 -15.02 -12.57
C PRO A 11 -10.49 -14.15 -11.37
N VAL A 12 -9.50 -13.83 -10.54
CA VAL A 12 -9.67 -12.93 -9.39
C VAL A 12 -10.34 -11.65 -9.87
N ASP A 13 -11.47 -11.31 -9.25
CA ASP A 13 -12.32 -10.17 -9.62
C ASP A 13 -11.58 -8.85 -9.34
N THR A 14 -10.78 -8.46 -10.32
CA THR A 14 -9.82 -7.35 -10.28
C THR A 14 -10.51 -6.00 -10.11
N GLY A 15 -11.80 -5.89 -10.48
CA GLY A 15 -12.59 -4.67 -10.39
C GLY A 15 -12.79 -4.17 -8.96
N ARG A 16 -12.89 -5.07 -7.96
CA ARG A 16 -13.10 -4.68 -6.55
C ARG A 16 -11.83 -4.22 -5.85
N VAL A 17 -10.68 -4.81 -6.17
CA VAL A 17 -9.36 -4.40 -5.63
C VAL A 17 -9.01 -2.99 -6.08
N LEU A 18 -9.33 -2.65 -7.34
CA LEU A 18 -9.16 -1.30 -7.90
C LEU A 18 -10.07 -0.25 -7.25
N GLY A 19 -11.30 -0.61 -6.86
CA GLY A 19 -12.28 0.33 -6.31
C GLY A 19 -11.89 0.93 -4.95
N VAL A 20 -11.27 0.14 -4.07
CA VAL A 20 -10.91 0.60 -2.70
C VAL A 20 -9.61 1.39 -2.68
N CYS A 21 -8.66 0.98 -3.52
CA CYS A 21 -7.45 1.72 -3.84
C CYS A 21 -7.75 3.15 -4.32
N LYS A 22 -8.79 3.29 -5.15
CA LYS A 22 -9.23 4.57 -5.73
C LYS A 22 -9.79 5.54 -4.69
N MET A 23 -10.55 5.05 -3.71
CA MET A 23 -11.30 5.92 -2.79
C MET A 23 -10.45 6.51 -1.66
N SER A 24 -9.36 5.84 -1.26
CA SER A 24 -8.50 6.29 -0.15
C SER A 24 -7.37 7.23 -0.57
N VAL A 25 -7.00 7.24 -1.86
CA VAL A 25 -5.78 7.94 -2.33
C VAL A 25 -6.08 9.19 -3.17
N ASP A 26 -7.26 9.30 -3.80
CA ASP A 26 -7.50 10.35 -4.81
C ASP A 26 -7.81 11.77 -4.25
N LEU A 27 -8.17 11.94 -2.97
CA LEU A 27 -8.51 13.28 -2.44
C LEU A 27 -7.82 13.71 -1.14
N ALA A 28 -7.45 12.78 -0.27
CA ALA A 28 -6.91 13.12 1.04
C ALA A 28 -5.58 13.89 0.99
N PRO A 29 -4.58 13.52 0.16
CA PRO A 29 -3.27 14.21 0.16
C PRO A 29 -3.37 15.66 -0.32
N SER A 30 -4.20 15.92 -1.34
CA SER A 30 -4.36 17.25 -1.95
C SER A 30 -5.10 18.22 -1.02
N ILE A 31 -6.16 17.76 -0.35
CA ILE A 31 -6.88 18.56 0.66
C ILE A 31 -5.99 18.83 1.86
N LEU A 32 -5.26 17.81 2.33
CA LEU A 32 -4.33 17.94 3.45
C LEU A 32 -3.24 18.97 3.11
N PHE A 33 -2.70 18.97 1.89
CA PHE A 33 -1.68 19.93 1.44
C PHE A 33 -2.17 21.38 1.47
N ILE A 34 -3.44 21.62 1.07
CA ILE A 34 -4.05 22.95 1.12
C ILE A 34 -4.22 23.40 2.58
N LEU A 35 -4.75 22.54 3.46
CA LEU A 35 -4.94 22.87 4.87
C LEU A 35 -3.59 23.09 5.60
N LEU A 36 -2.55 22.36 5.21
CA LEU A 36 -1.22 22.41 5.82
C LEU A 36 -0.46 23.73 5.62
N ASN A 37 -0.75 24.47 4.55
CA ASN A 37 -0.03 25.73 4.30
C ASN A 37 -0.54 26.88 5.18
N TRP A 38 -1.80 26.85 5.61
CA TRP A 38 -2.46 27.97 6.31
C TRP A 38 -2.59 27.80 7.82
N VAL A 39 -2.42 26.59 8.34
CA VAL A 39 -2.60 26.26 9.76
C VAL A 39 -1.24 26.05 10.44
N ASN A 40 -1.17 26.32 11.75
CA ASN A 40 0.01 26.02 12.57
C ASN A 40 0.40 24.53 12.46
N ALA A 41 1.69 24.23 12.35
CA ALA A 41 2.17 22.86 12.16
C ALA A 41 1.79 21.90 13.30
N ILE A 42 1.86 22.39 14.55
CA ILE A 42 1.58 21.61 15.77
C ILE A 42 0.17 21.01 15.80
N PRO A 43 -0.94 21.81 15.70
CA PRO A 43 -2.29 21.25 15.76
C PRO A 43 -2.57 20.28 14.62
N ILE A 44 -1.93 20.45 13.45
CA ILE A 44 -2.10 19.54 12.33
C ILE A 44 -1.41 18.20 12.60
N CYS A 45 -0.16 18.23 13.06
CA CYS A 45 0.54 17.01 13.45
C CYS A 45 -0.21 16.27 14.56
N ALA A 46 -0.69 17.01 15.58
CA ALA A 46 -1.51 16.43 16.65
C ALA A 46 -2.80 15.81 16.10
N SER A 47 -3.48 16.48 15.17
CA SER A 47 -4.69 15.94 14.52
C SER A 47 -4.41 14.66 13.74
N ILE A 48 -3.31 14.62 12.97
CA ILE A 48 -2.92 13.43 12.20
C ILE A 48 -2.55 12.29 13.14
N VAL A 49 -1.80 12.55 14.22
CA VAL A 49 -1.47 11.57 15.26
C VAL A 49 -2.75 11.01 15.90
N CYS A 50 -3.71 11.87 16.24
CA CYS A 50 -5.00 11.43 16.78
C CYS A 50 -5.77 10.55 15.80
N VAL A 51 -5.90 10.97 14.53
CA VAL A 51 -6.60 10.20 13.50
C VAL A 51 -5.90 8.86 13.24
N ALA A 52 -4.59 8.84 13.15
CA ALA A 52 -3.81 7.61 12.96
C ALA A 52 -3.93 6.66 14.16
N SER A 53 -3.96 7.19 15.38
CA SER A 53 -4.19 6.42 16.61
C SER A 53 -5.58 5.79 16.61
N ILE A 54 -6.61 6.57 16.27
CA ILE A 54 -7.99 6.07 16.12
C ILE A 54 -8.06 5.00 15.04
N ALA A 55 -7.40 5.21 13.89
CA ALA A 55 -7.36 4.25 12.80
C ALA A 55 -6.74 2.92 13.25
N ILE A 56 -5.65 2.93 14.03
CA ILE A 56 -5.03 1.71 14.58
C ILE A 56 -5.95 1.01 15.58
N VAL A 57 -6.68 1.76 16.42
CA VAL A 57 -7.66 1.18 17.35
C VAL A 57 -8.81 0.53 16.58
N ILE A 58 -9.34 1.19 15.55
CA ILE A 58 -10.38 0.63 14.68
C ILE A 58 -9.86 -0.62 13.98
N ASP A 59 -8.65 -0.57 13.42
CA ASP A 59 -7.97 -1.70 12.76
C ASP A 59 -7.88 -2.91 13.72
N PHE A 60 -7.42 -2.67 14.96
CA PHE A 60 -7.38 -3.70 15.99
C PHE A 60 -8.76 -4.31 16.29
N LEU A 61 -9.80 -3.48 16.40
CA LEU A 61 -11.17 -3.96 16.65
C LEU A 61 -11.73 -4.76 15.46
N VAL A 62 -11.47 -4.33 14.22
CA VAL A 62 -11.89 -5.01 13.00
C VAL A 62 -11.18 -6.36 12.89
N VAL A 63 -9.86 -6.39 13.05
CA VAL A 63 -9.06 -7.63 13.04
C VAL A 63 -9.53 -8.59 14.12
N ARG A 64 -9.78 -8.09 15.34
CA ARG A 64 -10.31 -8.92 16.43
C ARG A 64 -11.67 -9.54 16.06
N ARG A 65 -12.59 -8.76 15.50
CA ARG A 65 -13.90 -9.26 15.05
C ARG A 65 -13.77 -10.32 13.95
N ARG A 66 -12.90 -10.10 12.96
CA ARG A 66 -12.64 -11.07 11.88
C ARG A 66 -12.04 -12.36 12.40
N ARG A 67 -11.03 -12.29 13.28
CA ARG A 67 -10.44 -13.48 13.91
C ARG A 67 -11.46 -14.28 14.72
N LEU A 68 -12.36 -13.61 15.45
CA LEU A 68 -13.45 -14.27 16.17
C LEU A 68 -14.46 -14.95 15.24
N ALA A 69 -14.60 -14.47 14.01
CA ALA A 69 -15.41 -15.09 12.97
C ALA A 69 -14.67 -16.20 12.18
N GLY A 70 -13.43 -16.54 12.56
CA GLY A 70 -12.61 -17.53 11.85
C GLY A 70 -12.15 -17.05 10.46
N LEU A 71 -12.08 -15.74 10.25
CA LEU A 71 -11.62 -15.15 8.99
C LEU A 71 -10.16 -14.69 9.09
N PRO A 72 -9.38 -14.80 8.01
CA PRO A 72 -8.03 -14.26 7.97
C PRO A 72 -8.06 -12.75 8.15
N ALA A 73 -7.14 -12.26 8.97
CA ALA A 73 -6.97 -10.84 9.27
C ALA A 73 -5.55 -10.55 9.76
N ALA A 74 -4.95 -9.49 9.21
CA ALA A 74 -3.59 -9.09 9.52
C ALA A 74 -3.58 -7.71 10.18
N PHE A 75 -2.70 -7.55 11.17
CA PHE A 75 -2.52 -6.31 11.93
C PHE A 75 -1.02 -6.08 12.13
N PRO A 76 -0.54 -4.83 12.15
CA PRO A 76 -1.27 -3.58 11.86
C PRO A 76 -1.21 -3.18 10.39
N LYS A 77 -2.14 -2.31 9.94
CA LYS A 77 -2.03 -1.66 8.63
C LYS A 77 -0.80 -0.75 8.54
N PRO A 78 0.15 -1.02 7.61
CA PRO A 78 1.42 -0.28 7.54
C PRO A 78 1.26 1.22 7.32
N VAL A 79 0.24 1.64 6.57
CA VAL A 79 -0.04 3.05 6.31
C VAL A 79 -0.35 3.79 7.62
N SER A 80 -1.30 3.30 8.42
CA SER A 80 -1.68 3.95 9.69
C SER A 80 -0.50 4.02 10.67
N VAL A 81 0.30 2.96 10.74
CA VAL A 81 1.53 2.93 11.56
C VAL A 81 2.54 3.96 11.09
N THR A 82 2.74 4.08 9.77
CA THR A 82 3.69 5.05 9.19
C THR A 82 3.24 6.48 9.45
N PHE A 83 1.95 6.79 9.27
CA PHE A 83 1.42 8.11 9.59
C PHE A 83 1.56 8.43 11.08
N LEU A 84 1.22 7.49 11.97
CA LEU A 84 1.37 7.69 13.40
C LEU A 84 2.83 7.96 13.77
N SER A 85 3.76 7.12 13.33
CA SER A 85 5.17 7.21 13.72
C SER A 85 5.82 8.49 13.21
N VAL A 86 5.64 8.81 11.93
CA VAL A 86 6.23 10.00 11.31
C VAL A 86 5.70 11.27 11.96
N PHE A 87 4.38 11.40 12.10
CA PHE A 87 3.81 12.63 12.65
C PHE A 87 3.99 12.74 14.18
N ALA A 88 4.11 11.62 14.91
CA ALA A 88 4.50 11.67 16.31
C ALA A 88 5.92 12.19 16.49
N VAL A 89 6.86 11.74 15.65
CA VAL A 89 8.25 12.25 15.65
C VAL A 89 8.29 13.72 15.26
N LEU A 90 7.62 14.13 14.18
CA LEU A 90 7.57 15.52 13.75
C LEU A 90 6.91 16.43 14.81
N LEU A 91 5.83 15.98 15.45
CA LEU A 91 5.21 16.69 16.56
C LEU A 91 6.17 16.84 17.75
N GLY A 92 6.87 15.77 18.12
CA GLY A 92 7.87 15.80 19.18
C GLY A 92 8.99 16.81 18.89
N LEU A 93 9.52 16.82 17.66
CA LEU A 93 10.54 17.77 17.23
C LEU A 93 10.04 19.22 17.23
N LEU A 94 8.80 19.46 16.79
CA LEU A 94 8.15 20.78 16.85
C LEU A 94 7.96 21.26 18.29
N CYS A 95 7.46 20.40 19.18
CA CYS A 95 7.25 20.73 20.59
C CYS A 95 8.56 20.94 21.36
N ALA A 96 9.63 20.23 20.98
CA ALA A 96 10.96 20.42 21.55
C ALA A 96 11.70 21.65 21.00
N GLY A 97 11.18 22.31 19.95
CA GLY A 97 11.85 23.43 19.28
C GLY A 97 13.02 23.02 18.39
N ASN A 98 13.21 21.73 18.11
CA ASN A 98 14.27 21.21 17.24
C ASN A 98 13.93 21.29 15.74
N LEU A 99 12.66 21.54 15.42
CA LEU A 99 12.16 21.72 14.06
C LEU A 99 11.32 22.99 14.02
N SER A 100 11.66 23.94 13.15
CA SER A 100 10.84 25.14 12.97
C SER A 100 9.58 24.82 12.15
N GLN A 101 8.54 25.66 12.28
CA GLN A 101 7.32 25.51 11.48
C GLN A 101 7.59 25.64 9.97
N GLU A 102 8.54 26.48 9.58
CA GLU A 102 8.92 26.68 8.18
C GLU A 102 9.60 25.43 7.62
N GLU A 103 10.57 24.86 8.34
CA GLU A 103 11.21 23.61 7.95
C GLU A 103 10.21 22.46 7.87
N PHE A 104 9.28 22.38 8.82
CA PHE A 104 8.19 21.41 8.73
C PHE A 104 7.41 21.57 7.43
N LYS A 105 6.95 22.79 7.09
CA LYS A 105 6.19 23.09 5.86
C LYS A 105 6.97 22.81 4.56
N VAL A 106 8.29 22.69 4.63
CA VAL A 106 9.14 22.35 3.47
C VAL A 106 9.35 20.84 3.37
N TRP A 107 9.59 20.15 4.49
CA TRP A 107 10.13 18.78 4.48
C TRP A 107 9.14 17.69 4.89
N TRP A 108 7.96 18.01 5.42
CA TRP A 108 7.00 17.00 5.90
C TRP A 108 6.61 15.98 4.82
N GLY A 109 6.45 16.43 3.57
CA GLY A 109 6.08 15.56 2.44
C GLY A 109 7.17 14.54 2.12
N ALA A 110 8.44 14.98 2.13
CA ALA A 110 9.59 14.10 1.93
C ALA A 110 9.75 13.11 3.09
N ALA A 111 9.53 13.55 4.33
CA ALA A 111 9.58 12.68 5.50
C ALA A 111 8.51 11.57 5.43
N LEU A 112 7.28 11.92 5.03
CA LEU A 112 6.18 10.96 4.91
C LEU A 112 6.41 9.99 3.75
N CYS A 113 6.67 10.48 2.54
CA CYS A 113 6.90 9.64 1.36
C CYS A 113 8.13 8.74 1.55
N GLY A 114 9.21 9.27 2.13
CA GLY A 114 10.42 8.51 2.43
C GLY A 114 10.14 7.39 3.43
N SER A 115 9.35 7.67 4.47
CA SER A 115 8.99 6.65 5.47
C SER A 115 8.07 5.57 4.89
N LEU A 116 7.13 5.93 4.01
CA LEU A 116 6.30 4.94 3.29
C LEU A 116 7.16 4.06 2.37
N CYS A 117 8.14 4.65 1.68
CA CYS A 117 9.10 3.92 0.86
C CYS A 117 9.92 2.93 1.71
N LEU A 118 10.48 3.38 2.84
CA LEU A 118 11.24 2.53 3.75
C LEU A 118 10.38 1.43 4.36
N MET A 119 9.14 1.73 4.74
CA MET A 119 8.21 0.73 5.25
C MET A 119 7.88 -0.32 4.17
N ALA A 120 7.62 0.09 2.93
CA ALA A 120 7.36 -0.83 1.82
C ALA A 120 8.59 -1.70 1.50
N LEU A 121 9.79 -1.14 1.49
CA LEU A 121 11.04 -1.90 1.31
C LEU A 121 11.29 -2.87 2.48
N GLY A 122 11.12 -2.41 3.72
CA GLY A 122 11.22 -3.25 4.91
C GLY A 122 10.24 -4.42 4.88
N SER A 123 9.01 -4.18 4.43
CA SER A 123 7.97 -5.20 4.25
C SER A 123 8.40 -6.30 3.27
N LEU A 124 9.08 -5.92 2.17
CA LEU A 124 9.61 -6.87 1.19
C LEU A 124 10.77 -7.69 1.75
N ILE A 125 11.64 -7.08 2.56
CA ILE A 125 12.78 -7.76 3.20
C ILE A 125 12.30 -8.79 4.23
N VAL A 126 11.27 -8.44 5.01
CA VAL A 126 10.68 -9.34 6.02
C VAL A 126 9.83 -10.45 5.38
N GLY A 127 9.49 -10.33 4.09
CA GLY A 127 8.59 -11.26 3.40
C GLY A 127 7.13 -11.10 3.82
N SER A 128 6.75 -9.94 4.37
CA SER A 128 5.38 -9.59 4.74
C SER A 128 4.95 -8.39 3.90
N PRO A 129 4.30 -8.60 2.74
CA PRO A 129 4.06 -7.52 1.79
C PRO A 129 3.23 -6.36 2.37
N PHE A 130 3.62 -5.11 2.06
CA PHE A 130 3.00 -3.88 2.56
C PHE A 130 1.47 -3.83 2.43
N VAL A 131 0.93 -4.31 1.32
CA VAL A 131 -0.52 -4.23 1.03
C VAL A 131 -1.31 -5.47 1.47
N TYR A 132 -0.64 -6.44 2.11
CA TYR A 132 -1.22 -7.73 2.46
C TYR A 132 -2.44 -7.59 3.39
N ALA A 133 -2.33 -6.76 4.43
CA ALA A 133 -3.41 -6.58 5.40
C ALA A 133 -4.68 -6.02 4.75
N ASP A 134 -4.54 -4.99 3.92
CA ASP A 134 -5.65 -4.41 3.19
C ASP A 134 -6.23 -5.41 2.17
N ALA A 135 -5.37 -6.14 1.45
CA ALA A 135 -5.81 -7.09 0.44
C ALA A 135 -6.66 -8.25 1.01
N ILE A 136 -6.25 -8.82 2.14
CA ILE A 136 -7.01 -9.89 2.81
C ILE A 136 -8.34 -9.38 3.34
N GLU A 137 -8.38 -8.19 3.92
CA GLU A 137 -9.61 -7.67 4.51
C GLU A 137 -10.68 -7.33 3.46
N LEU A 138 -10.24 -6.87 2.28
CA LEU A 138 -11.14 -6.50 1.19
C LEU A 138 -11.61 -7.71 0.37
N MET A 139 -10.97 -8.85 0.56
CA MET A 139 -11.39 -10.08 -0.09
C MET A 139 -12.70 -10.61 0.52
N PRO A 140 -13.65 -11.11 -0.29
CA PRO A 140 -14.83 -11.79 0.22
C PRO A 140 -14.45 -12.95 1.14
N PRO A 141 -15.18 -13.17 2.25
CA PRO A 141 -14.90 -14.24 3.22
C PRO A 141 -14.69 -15.60 2.56
N GLU A 142 -15.54 -15.95 1.59
CA GLU A 142 -15.55 -17.25 0.91
C GLU A 142 -14.25 -17.48 0.13
N LYS A 143 -13.76 -16.45 -0.56
CA LYS A 143 -12.49 -16.50 -1.30
C LYS A 143 -11.29 -16.56 -0.35
N SER A 144 -11.37 -15.84 0.77
CA SER A 144 -10.28 -15.80 1.74
C SER A 144 -10.09 -17.14 2.46
N GLN A 145 -11.17 -17.88 2.71
CA GLN A 145 -11.12 -19.23 3.28
C GLN A 145 -10.57 -20.24 2.27
N GLY A 146 -11.04 -20.20 1.01
CA GLY A 146 -10.51 -21.07 -0.04
C GLY A 146 -9.02 -20.88 -0.31
N LEU A 147 -8.49 -19.68 -0.05
CA LEU A 147 -7.06 -19.37 -0.13
C LEU A 147 -6.21 -20.09 0.92
N GLU A 148 -6.75 -20.35 2.11
CA GLU A 148 -6.05 -21.13 3.14
C GLU A 148 -6.13 -22.64 2.86
N GLU A 149 -7.19 -23.09 2.21
CA GLU A 149 -7.41 -24.50 1.86
C GLU A 149 -6.55 -24.94 0.67
N ASN A 150 -6.23 -24.03 -0.27
CA ASN A 150 -5.45 -24.34 -1.46
C ASN A 150 -4.06 -23.66 -1.46
N PRO A 151 -2.96 -24.41 -1.29
CA PRO A 151 -1.61 -23.84 -1.26
C PRO A 151 -1.19 -23.19 -2.60
N ALA A 152 -1.75 -23.63 -3.73
CA ALA A 152 -1.46 -23.03 -5.03
C ALA A 152 -2.07 -21.62 -5.17
N ASP A 153 -3.32 -21.46 -4.72
CA ASP A 153 -4.00 -20.16 -4.70
C ASP A 153 -3.30 -19.20 -3.73
N TRP A 154 -2.83 -19.71 -2.59
CA TRP A 154 -2.01 -18.94 -1.64
C TRP A 154 -0.72 -18.42 -2.27
N ALA A 155 0.01 -19.28 -2.97
CA ALA A 155 1.25 -18.90 -3.66
C ALA A 155 0.98 -17.84 -4.74
N CYS A 156 -0.10 -18.00 -5.51
CA CYS A 156 -0.56 -17.02 -6.50
C CYS A 156 -0.84 -15.67 -5.87
N PHE A 157 -1.62 -15.63 -4.78
CA PHE A 157 -1.94 -14.41 -4.06
C PHE A 157 -0.69 -13.71 -3.53
N GLN A 158 0.23 -14.46 -2.90
CA GLN A 158 1.48 -13.92 -2.40
C GLN A 158 2.35 -13.31 -3.51
N MET A 159 2.42 -13.94 -4.68
CA MET A 159 3.13 -13.39 -5.84
C MET A 159 2.53 -12.06 -6.30
N VAL A 160 1.20 -11.99 -6.43
CA VAL A 160 0.49 -10.77 -6.87
C VAL A 160 0.70 -9.64 -5.85
N ILE A 161 0.47 -9.90 -4.56
CA ILE A 161 0.60 -8.89 -3.50
C ILE A 161 2.05 -8.42 -3.35
N THR A 162 3.03 -9.32 -3.52
CA THR A 162 4.45 -8.94 -3.54
C THR A 162 4.77 -8.03 -4.72
N ALA A 163 4.24 -8.33 -5.91
CA ALA A 163 4.43 -7.50 -7.10
C ALA A 163 3.79 -6.10 -6.92
N VAL A 164 2.59 -6.04 -6.35
CA VAL A 164 1.92 -4.77 -6.01
C VAL A 164 2.72 -3.99 -4.96
N THR A 165 3.30 -4.66 -3.97
CA THR A 165 4.16 -4.02 -2.96
C THR A 165 5.43 -3.43 -3.59
N LYS A 166 6.07 -4.14 -4.53
CA LYS A 166 7.21 -3.62 -5.30
C LYS A 166 6.84 -2.39 -6.12
N LEU A 167 5.67 -2.39 -6.75
CA LEU A 167 5.15 -1.22 -7.46
C LEU A 167 5.01 -0.04 -6.50
N TRP A 168 4.38 -0.23 -5.34
CA TRP A 168 4.23 0.82 -4.33
C TRP A 168 5.56 1.34 -3.79
N ALA A 169 6.53 0.48 -3.53
CA ALA A 169 7.87 0.88 -3.12
C ALA A 169 8.52 1.80 -4.18
N GLY A 170 8.42 1.44 -5.46
CA GLY A 170 8.89 2.27 -6.58
C GLY A 170 8.17 3.61 -6.67
N SER A 171 6.83 3.62 -6.54
CA SER A 171 6.05 4.85 -6.56
C SER A 171 6.36 5.77 -5.38
N PHE A 172 6.50 5.23 -4.16
CA PHE A 172 6.89 6.01 -2.98
C PHE A 172 8.32 6.55 -3.10
N PHE A 173 9.23 5.80 -3.70
CA PHE A 173 10.57 6.29 -4.01
C PHE A 173 10.51 7.51 -4.94
N LEU A 174 9.77 7.42 -6.06
CA LEU A 174 9.61 8.54 -6.98
C LEU A 174 8.93 9.75 -6.31
N LEU A 175 7.91 9.52 -5.49
CA LEU A 175 7.26 10.58 -4.70
C LEU A 175 8.25 11.23 -3.72
N THR A 176 9.15 10.46 -3.11
CA THR A 176 10.20 10.99 -2.24
C THR A 176 11.15 11.89 -3.02
N CYS A 177 11.60 11.47 -4.21
CA CYS A 177 12.44 12.30 -5.07
C CYS A 177 11.71 13.61 -5.46
N VAL A 178 10.44 13.52 -5.86
CA VAL A 178 9.64 14.69 -6.25
C VAL A 178 9.47 15.67 -5.09
N THR A 179 9.14 15.16 -3.90
CA THR A 179 8.95 15.99 -2.70
C THR A 179 10.25 16.59 -2.18
N LEU A 180 11.39 15.89 -2.31
CA LEU A 180 12.70 16.45 -2.02
C LEU A 180 13.03 17.62 -2.95
N VAL A 181 12.85 17.44 -4.26
CA VAL A 181 13.08 18.51 -5.26
C VAL A 181 12.15 19.70 -5.01
N ALA A 182 10.87 19.45 -4.73
CA ALA A 182 9.92 20.49 -4.35
C ALA A 182 10.38 21.23 -3.08
N GLY A 183 10.87 20.51 -2.06
CA GLY A 183 11.41 21.10 -0.83
C GLY A 183 12.62 22.00 -1.10
N PHE A 184 13.57 21.55 -1.93
CA PHE A 184 14.70 22.36 -2.36
C PHE A 184 14.26 23.63 -3.11
N LEU A 185 13.37 23.51 -4.09
CA LEU A 185 12.84 24.66 -4.83
C LEU A 185 12.18 25.69 -3.90
N LYS A 186 11.41 25.23 -2.91
CA LYS A 186 10.80 26.11 -1.90
C LYS A 186 11.85 26.82 -1.06
N LYS A 187 12.90 26.10 -0.64
CA LYS A 187 14.01 26.66 0.14
C LYS A 187 14.78 27.75 -0.63
N TYR A 188 14.84 27.67 -1.95
CA TYR A 188 15.44 28.70 -2.81
C TYR A 188 14.46 29.81 -3.25
N GLY A 189 13.27 29.89 -2.65
CA GLY A 189 12.29 30.95 -2.91
C GLY A 189 11.38 30.72 -4.12
N HIS A 190 11.44 29.56 -4.76
CA HIS A 190 10.57 29.20 -5.89
C HIS A 190 9.26 28.55 -5.40
N GLU A 191 8.44 29.27 -4.64
CA GLU A 191 7.24 28.73 -3.97
C GLU A 191 6.19 28.17 -4.95
N VAL A 192 5.91 28.90 -6.04
CA VAL A 192 4.92 28.48 -7.05
C VAL A 192 5.39 27.23 -7.78
N VAL A 193 6.66 27.20 -8.20
CA VAL A 193 7.23 26.04 -8.92
C VAL A 193 7.28 24.83 -8.00
N SER A 194 7.68 25.01 -6.74
CA SER A 194 7.66 23.97 -5.71
C SER A 194 6.26 23.38 -5.52
N THR A 195 5.23 24.25 -5.42
CA THR A 195 3.84 23.81 -5.25
C THR A 195 3.35 23.03 -6.46
N ILE A 196 3.58 23.54 -7.67
CA ILE A 196 3.21 22.85 -8.91
C ILE A 196 3.92 21.50 -9.00
N PHE A 197 5.23 21.47 -8.78
CA PHE A 197 6.03 20.26 -8.88
C PHE A 197 5.62 19.22 -7.82
N GLY A 198 5.42 19.66 -6.57
CA GLY A 198 4.98 18.80 -5.48
C GLY A 198 3.58 18.24 -5.71
N VAL A 199 2.58 19.08 -6.01
CA VAL A 199 1.18 18.65 -6.17
C VAL A 199 0.98 17.91 -7.49
N ALA A 200 1.36 18.51 -8.63
CA ALA A 200 1.14 17.89 -9.94
C ALA A 200 2.01 16.63 -10.10
N GLY A 201 3.26 16.65 -9.64
CA GLY A 201 4.13 15.47 -9.66
C GLY A 201 3.53 14.31 -8.86
N THR A 202 3.00 14.60 -7.67
CA THR A 202 2.31 13.59 -6.85
C THR A 202 1.08 13.03 -7.56
N ILE A 203 0.21 13.89 -8.10
CA ILE A 203 -1.00 13.49 -8.82
C ILE A 203 -0.66 12.61 -10.03
N ILE A 204 0.34 13.00 -10.82
CA ILE A 204 0.79 12.25 -11.99
C ILE A 204 1.30 10.86 -11.58
N ILE A 205 2.17 10.78 -10.57
CA ILE A 205 2.73 9.49 -10.12
C ILE A 205 1.61 8.57 -9.60
N ILE A 206 0.70 9.10 -8.78
CA ILE A 206 -0.44 8.34 -8.24
C ILE A 206 -1.35 7.86 -9.36
N THR A 207 -1.72 8.74 -10.30
CA THR A 207 -2.61 8.42 -11.42
C THR A 207 -1.98 7.36 -12.32
N LEU A 208 -0.71 7.51 -12.68
CA LEU A 208 0.01 6.50 -13.48
C LEU A 208 0.10 5.16 -12.75
N THR A 209 0.39 5.20 -11.45
CA THR A 209 0.46 3.99 -10.61
C THR A 209 -0.88 3.26 -10.63
N PHE A 210 -1.98 3.94 -10.35
CA PHE A 210 -3.31 3.29 -10.27
C PHE A 210 -3.93 2.94 -11.61
N MET A 211 -3.91 3.86 -12.56
CA MET A 211 -4.65 3.72 -13.81
C MET A 211 -3.88 2.90 -14.85
N CYS A 212 -2.54 2.91 -14.79
CA CYS A 212 -1.72 2.31 -15.83
C CYS A 212 -0.88 1.13 -15.34
N LEU A 213 -0.18 1.28 -14.21
CA LEU A 213 0.81 0.30 -13.77
C LEU A 213 0.17 -0.83 -12.95
N LEU A 214 -0.70 -0.50 -12.00
CA LEU A 214 -1.33 -1.49 -11.11
C LEU A 214 -2.10 -2.57 -11.87
N PRO A 215 -2.95 -2.26 -12.89
CA PRO A 215 -3.66 -3.29 -13.65
C PRO A 215 -2.70 -4.20 -14.42
N LYS A 216 -1.61 -3.64 -14.98
CA LYS A 216 -0.60 -4.40 -15.71
C LYS A 216 0.18 -5.32 -14.77
N VAL A 217 0.56 -4.85 -13.59
CA VAL A 217 1.28 -5.65 -12.58
C VAL A 217 0.41 -6.82 -12.12
N ILE A 218 -0.87 -6.60 -11.84
CA ILE A 218 -1.79 -7.66 -11.42
C ILE A 218 -1.99 -8.69 -12.55
N SER A 219 -2.21 -8.23 -13.79
CA SER A 219 -2.37 -9.12 -14.95
C SER A 219 -1.14 -9.99 -15.18
N ASN A 220 0.06 -9.38 -15.20
CA ASN A 220 1.31 -10.09 -15.45
C ASN A 220 1.65 -11.07 -14.32
N ALA A 221 1.44 -10.67 -13.06
CA ALA A 221 1.69 -11.55 -11.92
C ALA A 221 0.70 -12.72 -11.88
N GLY A 222 -0.56 -12.50 -12.23
CA GLY A 222 -1.58 -13.55 -12.34
C GLY A 222 -1.32 -14.52 -13.50
N ALA A 223 -0.83 -14.02 -14.64
CA ALA A 223 -0.48 -14.89 -15.77
C ALA A 223 0.74 -15.77 -15.44
N ALA A 224 1.73 -15.22 -14.73
CA ALA A 224 2.93 -15.93 -14.33
C ALA A 224 2.62 -17.05 -13.30
N SER A 225 1.73 -16.78 -12.35
CA SER A 225 1.32 -17.78 -11.35
C SER A 225 0.52 -18.92 -11.98
N PHE A 226 -0.35 -18.63 -12.94
CA PHE A 226 -1.08 -19.66 -13.68
C PHE A 226 -0.13 -20.57 -14.47
N SER A 227 0.82 -19.97 -15.20
CA SER A 227 1.82 -20.71 -15.98
C SER A 227 2.67 -21.63 -15.10
N ALA A 228 3.07 -21.16 -13.91
CA ALA A 228 3.83 -21.95 -12.96
C ALA A 228 3.02 -23.14 -12.40
N SER A 229 1.73 -22.94 -12.14
CA SER A 229 0.84 -23.99 -11.63
C SER A 229 0.60 -25.08 -12.68
N THR A 230 0.38 -24.70 -13.95
CA THR A 230 0.22 -25.66 -15.05
C THR A 230 1.48 -26.51 -15.25
N ALA A 231 2.67 -25.90 -15.17
CA ALA A 231 3.93 -26.63 -15.31
C ALA A 231 4.15 -27.64 -14.17
N ALA A 232 3.79 -27.27 -12.93
CA ALA A 232 3.89 -28.18 -11.79
C ALA A 232 3.00 -29.43 -11.97
N ASN A 233 1.74 -29.26 -12.36
CA ASN A 233 0.81 -30.38 -12.55
C ASN A 233 1.26 -31.33 -13.69
N SER A 234 1.83 -30.79 -14.78
CA SER A 234 2.35 -31.62 -15.88
C SER A 234 3.56 -32.48 -15.49
N THR A 235 4.29 -32.12 -14.43
CA THR A 235 5.47 -32.85 -13.98
C THR A 235 5.11 -34.05 -13.10
N GLU A 236 3.98 -33.99 -12.38
CA GLU A 236 3.50 -35.13 -11.57
C GLU A 236 2.97 -36.28 -12.44
N GLU A 237 2.32 -35.99 -13.58
CA GLU A 237 1.77 -37.03 -14.46
C GLU A 237 2.83 -37.88 -15.18
N THR A 238 4.10 -37.45 -15.21
CA THR A 238 5.19 -38.17 -15.87
C THR A 238 6.04 -39.01 -14.94
N SER A 239 5.70 -39.11 -13.64
CA SER A 239 6.35 -40.07 -12.75
C SER A 239 6.00 -41.50 -13.18
N PRO A 240 6.97 -42.30 -13.69
CA PRO A 240 6.69 -43.65 -14.13
C PRO A 240 6.21 -44.46 -12.93
N ALA A 241 5.07 -45.13 -13.08
CA ALA A 241 4.60 -46.09 -12.10
C ALA A 241 5.72 -47.11 -11.83
N GLU A 242 6.39 -46.97 -10.69
CA GLU A 242 7.34 -47.99 -10.21
C GLU A 242 6.55 -49.28 -10.02
N VAL A 243 6.93 -50.28 -10.81
CA VAL A 243 6.49 -51.68 -10.73
C VAL A 243 7.38 -52.41 -9.75
#